data_AF-A0AB38BA69-F1
#
_entry.id   AF-A0AB38BA69-F1
#
_cell.length_a   1.000
_cell.length_b   1.000
_cell.length_c   1.000
_cell.angle_alpha   90.00
_cell.angle_beta   90.00
_cell.angle_gamma   90.00
#
_symmetry.space_group_name_H-M   'P 1'
#
loop_
_entity.id
_entity.type
_entity.pdbx_description
1 polymer ?
#
loop_
_entity_poly.entity_id
_entity_poly.type
_entity_poly.pdbx_seq_one_letter_code
_entity_poly.pdbx_strand_id
1 'polypeptide(L)'
;MWTSLEPAAITVDPGSVASVRLRVRNTGDTVEEYRLRPAGAAAGWTRVEPDVLRLYPGAEGTAQVEFSPPRTSDSAAGPTPFGIRVEPAEHPEIRDVVEGQITVGPFAELRCELVPLAVRGRWRAKAAVAVDNLGNQPLTVSLSGRENGDALTVEPEPTSVQAAPGRAAFANLSIRPGTVSWVGGTSKHPFTLSVQRAGAPEPTELRGTYIQPSVLPRWVMAVCSLLLVAALAFVALWFKAAPTVLTSAKEKPAPAGSKLPQEGKKPDPAASPSDKPSEKPPPAPPPPPPPEEKKPEEEGPKAQTIRSNINGGWYLQANGGSQVDGTQIGQNPEWTGDQFGRNQWWIIHHYAEDNTVALESASAPGSVAQLKPDTNEVELWAADPEQLKTGRLPPHQKWRLADAADGRTRIINMRNQECLTDVQNDKGALSTGCADGPWDRQDWKIAEGP
;
A
#
# COMPACT_ATOMS: atom_id res chain seq x y z
N MET A 1 -26.48 37.12 -48.29
CA MET A 1 -25.29 37.30 -47.43
C MET A 1 -24.08 36.75 -48.16
N TRP A 2 -22.89 37.31 -47.94
CA TRP A 2 -21.63 36.71 -48.39
C TRP A 2 -20.67 36.56 -47.22
N THR A 3 -19.91 35.47 -47.19
CA THR A 3 -18.99 35.16 -46.10
C THR A 3 -17.69 34.54 -46.60
N SER A 4 -16.59 34.82 -45.91
CA SER A 4 -15.27 34.27 -46.22
C SER A 4 -14.40 34.10 -44.98
N LEU A 5 -13.52 33.08 -44.99
CA LEU A 5 -12.53 32.81 -43.96
C LEU A 5 -11.11 33.03 -44.50
N GLU A 6 -10.31 33.77 -43.76
CA GLU A 6 -8.92 34.09 -44.11
C GLU A 6 -7.98 33.82 -42.92
N PRO A 7 -7.14 32.77 -42.97
CA PRO A 7 -7.11 31.69 -43.96
C PRO A 7 -8.25 30.67 -43.75
N ALA A 8 -8.62 29.93 -44.80
CA ALA A 8 -9.62 28.85 -44.70
C ALA A 8 -9.08 27.56 -44.03
N ALA A 9 -7.75 27.45 -43.90
CA ALA A 9 -7.07 26.35 -43.21
C ALA A 9 -5.97 26.89 -42.29
N ILE A 10 -5.89 26.35 -41.07
CA ILE A 10 -4.88 26.74 -40.07
C ILE A 10 -4.42 25.53 -39.26
N THR A 11 -3.23 25.60 -38.68
CA THR A 11 -2.68 24.58 -37.77
C THR A 11 -2.50 25.19 -36.39
N VAL A 12 -2.81 24.41 -35.34
CA VAL A 12 -2.65 24.84 -33.94
C VAL A 12 -2.18 23.67 -33.10
N ASP A 13 -1.23 23.91 -32.21
CA ASP A 13 -0.81 22.92 -31.23
C ASP A 13 -1.70 22.98 -29.97
N PRO A 14 -2.04 21.84 -29.35
CA PRO A 14 -2.79 21.81 -28.09
C PRO A 14 -2.12 22.63 -26.99
N GLY A 15 -2.91 23.47 -26.31
CA GLY A 15 -2.45 24.46 -25.33
C GLY A 15 -1.96 25.79 -25.93
N SER A 16 -1.92 25.91 -27.25
CA SER A 16 -1.64 27.16 -27.96
C SER A 16 -2.91 27.79 -28.52
N VAL A 17 -2.77 28.99 -29.08
CA VAL A 17 -3.86 29.74 -29.69
C VAL A 17 -3.57 29.96 -31.18
N ALA A 18 -4.59 29.80 -32.01
CA ALA A 18 -4.55 30.20 -33.41
C ALA A 18 -5.79 31.04 -33.74
N SER A 19 -5.73 31.86 -34.80
CA SER A 19 -6.88 32.67 -35.17
C SER A 19 -7.05 32.81 -36.67
N VAL A 20 -8.32 32.91 -37.07
CA VAL A 20 -8.78 33.12 -38.45
C VAL A 20 -9.68 34.33 -38.48
N ARG A 21 -9.63 35.10 -39.57
CA ARG A 21 -10.55 36.23 -39.78
C ARG A 21 -11.77 35.76 -40.56
N LEU A 22 -12.96 35.95 -39.98
CA LEU A 22 -14.24 35.82 -40.65
C LEU A 22 -14.65 37.19 -41.21
N ARG A 23 -15.02 37.21 -42.49
CA ARG A 23 -15.64 38.36 -43.15
C ARG A 23 -17.09 38.06 -43.44
N VAL A 24 -17.97 39.01 -43.14
CA VAL A 24 -19.41 38.93 -43.41
C VAL A 24 -19.81 40.20 -44.13
N ARG A 25 -20.52 40.06 -45.25
CA ARG A 25 -21.07 41.18 -46.01
C ARG A 25 -22.58 41.08 -46.10
N ASN A 26 -23.24 42.19 -45.74
CA ASN A 26 -24.68 42.34 -45.94
C ASN A 26 -24.97 42.61 -47.42
N THR A 27 -25.71 41.70 -48.06
CA THR A 27 -26.13 41.82 -49.46
C THR A 27 -27.61 42.19 -49.60
N GLY A 28 -28.30 42.43 -48.49
CA GLY A 28 -29.67 42.91 -48.46
C GLY A 28 -29.74 44.43 -48.62
N ASP A 29 -30.95 44.95 -48.58
CA ASP A 29 -31.32 46.37 -48.70
C ASP A 29 -31.70 47.01 -47.35
N THR A 30 -31.80 46.23 -46.27
CA THR A 30 -32.00 46.69 -44.89
C THR A 30 -30.76 46.47 -44.00
N VAL A 31 -30.72 47.17 -42.87
CA VAL A 31 -29.70 46.94 -41.83
C VAL A 31 -29.98 45.59 -41.18
N GLU A 32 -28.95 44.76 -41.04
CA GLU A 32 -29.10 43.40 -40.49
C GLU A 32 -28.11 43.19 -39.33
N GLU A 33 -28.55 42.42 -38.33
CA GLU A 33 -27.72 41.96 -37.22
C GLU A 33 -27.37 40.49 -37.45
N TYR A 34 -26.08 40.18 -37.59
CA TYR A 34 -25.58 38.81 -37.76
C TYR A 34 -25.02 38.28 -36.45
N ARG A 35 -25.59 37.19 -35.96
CA ARG A 35 -25.07 36.44 -34.80
C ARG A 35 -24.13 35.34 -35.25
N LEU A 36 -22.95 35.32 -34.67
CA LEU A 36 -21.86 34.42 -35.03
C LEU A 36 -21.69 33.37 -33.93
N ARG A 37 -21.82 32.10 -34.29
CA ARG A 37 -21.72 30.98 -33.35
C ARG A 37 -20.83 29.86 -33.89
N PRO A 38 -19.80 29.41 -33.16
CA PRO A 38 -19.05 28.22 -33.51
C PRO A 38 -19.95 26.98 -33.61
N ALA A 39 -19.63 26.10 -34.55
CA ALA A 39 -20.31 24.84 -34.79
C ALA A 39 -19.30 23.74 -35.18
N GLY A 40 -19.68 22.48 -34.94
CA GLY A 40 -18.84 21.32 -35.20
C GLY A 40 -17.96 20.92 -34.01
N ALA A 41 -17.01 20.02 -34.26
CA ALA A 41 -16.18 19.42 -33.21
C ALA A 41 -15.25 20.44 -32.49
N ALA A 42 -14.91 21.54 -33.18
CA ALA A 42 -14.06 22.59 -32.62
C ALA A 42 -14.81 23.58 -31.72
N ALA A 43 -16.15 23.56 -31.70
CA ALA A 43 -16.95 24.61 -31.05
C ALA A 43 -16.65 24.76 -29.54
N GLY A 44 -16.34 23.66 -28.84
CA GLY A 44 -16.06 23.68 -27.40
C GLY A 44 -14.80 24.46 -26.98
N TRP A 45 -13.91 24.75 -27.93
CA TRP A 45 -12.66 25.47 -27.72
C TRP A 45 -12.44 26.58 -28.77
N THR A 46 -13.54 27.05 -29.38
CA THR A 46 -13.52 28.17 -30.34
C THR A 46 -14.27 29.36 -29.77
N ARG A 47 -13.72 30.56 -29.94
CA ARG A 47 -14.33 31.83 -29.55
C ARG A 47 -14.42 32.74 -30.77
N VAL A 48 -15.50 33.51 -30.88
CA VAL A 48 -15.67 34.51 -31.95
C VAL A 48 -15.86 35.88 -31.32
N GLU A 49 -15.06 36.86 -31.76
CA GLU A 49 -15.14 38.25 -31.30
C GLU A 49 -15.08 39.24 -32.46
N PRO A 50 -16.04 40.18 -32.58
CA PRO A 50 -17.32 40.19 -31.86
C PRO A 50 -18.21 39.02 -32.28
N ASP A 51 -19.10 38.56 -31.40
CA ASP A 51 -20.06 37.49 -31.71
C ASP A 51 -21.35 38.00 -32.37
N VAL A 52 -21.47 39.32 -32.52
CA VAL A 52 -22.55 40.01 -33.20
C VAL A 52 -21.99 41.11 -34.09
N LEU A 53 -22.41 41.14 -35.36
CA LEU A 53 -22.06 42.18 -36.33
C LEU A 53 -23.32 42.89 -36.81
N ARG A 54 -23.37 44.22 -36.67
CA ARG A 54 -24.46 45.05 -37.21
C ARG A 54 -23.99 45.73 -38.48
N LEU A 55 -24.58 45.37 -39.62
CA LEU A 55 -24.11 45.78 -40.93
C LEU A 55 -25.19 46.49 -41.73
N TYR A 56 -24.86 47.67 -42.23
CA TYR A 56 -25.67 48.38 -43.21
C TYR A 56 -25.71 47.64 -44.56
N PRO A 57 -26.72 47.90 -45.40
CA PRO A 57 -26.78 47.38 -46.77
C PRO A 57 -25.47 47.59 -47.52
N GLY A 58 -24.91 46.51 -48.09
CA GLY A 58 -23.66 46.53 -48.84
C GLY A 58 -22.37 46.60 -48.00
N ALA A 59 -22.45 46.84 -46.69
CA ALA A 59 -21.29 46.94 -45.81
C ALA A 59 -20.70 45.58 -45.43
N GLU A 60 -19.42 45.58 -45.12
CA GLU A 60 -18.66 44.40 -44.66
C GLU A 60 -18.21 44.60 -43.21
N GLY A 61 -18.31 43.53 -42.42
CA GLY A 61 -17.79 43.44 -41.06
C GLY A 61 -16.84 42.27 -40.91
N THR A 62 -15.97 42.37 -39.91
CA THR A 62 -14.99 41.33 -39.61
C THR A 62 -15.14 40.85 -38.17
N ALA A 63 -14.96 39.55 -37.97
CA ALA A 63 -14.86 38.94 -36.66
C ALA A 63 -13.61 38.05 -36.60
N GLN A 64 -12.95 38.05 -35.45
CA GLN A 64 -11.82 37.18 -35.16
C GLN A 64 -12.36 35.87 -34.59
N VAL A 65 -12.01 34.77 -35.23
CA VAL A 65 -12.30 33.41 -34.75
C VAL A 65 -11.01 32.89 -34.11
N GLU A 66 -11.04 32.67 -32.81
CA GLU A 66 -9.91 32.20 -32.01
C GLU A 66 -10.12 30.75 -31.60
N PHE A 67 -9.08 29.94 -31.77
CA PHE A 67 -9.06 28.52 -31.46
C PHE A 67 -8.05 28.26 -30.35
N SER A 68 -8.49 27.63 -29.27
CA SER A 68 -7.68 27.30 -28.09
C SER A 68 -7.86 25.84 -27.65
N PRO A 69 -7.45 24.86 -28.48
CA PRO A 69 -7.63 23.45 -28.15
C PRO A 69 -6.91 23.11 -26.84
N PRO A 70 -7.62 22.57 -25.82
CA PRO A 70 -7.00 22.20 -24.56
C PRO A 70 -5.95 21.09 -24.75
N ARG A 71 -4.93 21.08 -23.89
CA ARG A 71 -3.93 20.01 -23.84
C ARG A 71 -4.49 18.76 -23.17
N THR A 72 -5.52 18.16 -23.77
CA THR A 72 -6.26 16.99 -23.27
C THR A 72 -6.59 16.04 -24.42
N SER A 73 -6.91 14.77 -24.11
CA SER A 73 -7.22 13.77 -25.12
C SER A 73 -8.45 14.09 -25.98
N ASP A 74 -9.33 15.00 -25.53
CA ASP A 74 -10.55 15.40 -26.21
C ASP A 74 -10.29 16.21 -27.51
N SER A 75 -9.12 16.86 -27.61
CA SER A 75 -8.68 17.58 -28.79
C SER A 75 -7.92 16.67 -29.75
N ALA A 76 -8.63 15.75 -30.40
CA ALA A 76 -8.05 14.76 -31.32
C ALA A 76 -7.08 15.37 -32.34
N ALA A 77 -5.91 14.75 -32.50
CA ALA A 77 -4.90 15.20 -33.45
C ALA A 77 -5.37 15.02 -34.91
N GLY A 78 -4.97 15.94 -35.78
CA GLY A 78 -5.24 15.90 -37.21
C GLY A 78 -6.26 16.92 -37.69
N PRO A 79 -6.73 16.80 -38.95
CA PRO A 79 -7.64 17.74 -39.56
C PRO A 79 -9.03 17.62 -38.93
N THR A 80 -9.49 18.73 -38.34
CA THR A 80 -10.79 18.88 -37.72
C THR A 80 -11.58 19.95 -38.49
N PRO A 81 -12.73 19.61 -39.10
CA PRO A 81 -13.58 20.62 -39.70
C PRO A 81 -14.18 21.51 -38.61
N PHE A 82 -14.23 22.82 -38.87
CA PHE A 82 -14.96 23.78 -38.05
C PHE A 82 -15.96 24.54 -38.91
N GLY A 83 -17.06 24.97 -38.31
CA GLY A 83 -18.04 25.84 -38.96
C GLY A 83 -18.32 27.06 -38.08
N ILE A 84 -18.48 28.23 -38.68
CA ILE A 84 -19.08 29.38 -38.00
C ILE A 84 -20.46 29.61 -38.59
N ARG A 85 -21.48 29.41 -37.77
CA ARG A 85 -22.85 29.71 -38.14
C ARG A 85 -23.06 31.21 -38.07
N VAL A 86 -23.58 31.77 -39.16
CA VAL A 86 -23.91 33.18 -39.29
C VAL A 86 -25.43 33.25 -39.44
N GLU A 87 -26.09 33.69 -38.37
CA GLU A 87 -27.56 33.77 -38.29
C GLU A 87 -27.99 35.25 -38.37
N PRO A 88 -28.67 35.68 -39.44
CA PRO A 88 -29.33 36.98 -39.50
C PRO A 88 -30.45 37.04 -38.45
N ALA A 89 -30.63 38.19 -37.81
CA ALA A 89 -31.64 38.37 -36.76
C ALA A 89 -33.05 38.61 -37.34
N GLU A 90 -33.17 39.37 -38.43
CA GLU A 90 -34.47 39.64 -39.06
C GLU A 90 -34.94 38.47 -39.93
N HIS A 91 -34.01 37.78 -40.62
CA HIS A 91 -34.32 36.68 -41.54
C HIS A 91 -33.57 35.37 -41.18
N PRO A 92 -33.94 34.68 -40.08
CA PRO A 92 -33.23 33.48 -39.61
C PRO A 92 -33.24 32.31 -40.62
N GLU A 93 -34.16 32.31 -41.58
CA GLU A 93 -34.27 31.32 -42.65
C GLU A 93 -33.11 31.37 -43.65
N ILE A 94 -32.38 32.49 -43.72
CA ILE A 94 -31.22 32.71 -44.61
C ILE A 94 -29.89 32.42 -43.90
N ARG A 95 -29.93 31.74 -42.75
CA ARG A 95 -28.71 31.34 -42.03
C ARG A 95 -27.78 30.52 -42.91
N ASP A 96 -26.48 30.75 -42.72
CA ASP A 96 -25.42 30.03 -43.44
C ASP A 96 -24.36 29.52 -42.45
N VAL A 97 -23.56 28.55 -42.89
CA VAL A 97 -22.42 28.02 -42.13
C VAL A 97 -21.17 28.14 -42.99
N VAL A 98 -20.23 28.95 -42.51
CA VAL A 98 -18.93 29.11 -43.16
C VAL A 98 -18.00 28.04 -42.62
N GLU A 99 -17.56 27.15 -43.50
CA GLU A 99 -16.72 26.01 -43.11
C GLU A 99 -15.24 26.28 -43.38
N GLY A 100 -14.40 25.79 -42.47
CA GLY A 100 -12.95 25.79 -42.60
C GLY A 100 -12.34 24.52 -42.01
N GLN A 101 -11.02 24.41 -42.11
CA GLN A 101 -10.26 23.28 -41.60
C GLN A 101 -9.24 23.75 -40.58
N ILE A 102 -9.20 23.09 -39.42
CA ILE A 102 -8.14 23.31 -38.44
C ILE A 102 -7.39 22.01 -38.18
N THR A 103 -6.08 22.02 -38.36
CA THR A 103 -5.23 20.86 -38.07
C THR A 103 -4.70 20.98 -36.66
N VAL A 104 -5.15 20.10 -35.77
CA VAL A 104 -4.66 20.05 -34.39
C VAL A 104 -3.37 19.24 -34.34
N GLY A 105 -2.32 19.83 -33.77
CA GLY A 105 -1.03 19.19 -33.60
C GLY A 105 -1.10 17.96 -32.68
N PRO A 106 -0.27 16.94 -32.92
CA PRO A 106 -0.19 15.78 -32.04
C PRO A 106 0.55 16.14 -30.74
N PHE A 107 0.03 15.70 -29.60
CA PHE A 107 0.78 15.65 -28.36
C PHE A 107 0.68 14.26 -27.73
N ALA A 108 1.76 13.84 -27.09
CA ALA A 108 1.87 12.54 -26.45
C ALA A 108 2.20 12.74 -24.98
N GLU A 109 1.36 12.18 -24.11
CA GLU A 109 1.59 12.15 -22.68
C GLU A 109 1.11 10.79 -22.18
N LEU A 110 1.99 10.08 -21.47
CA LEU A 110 1.74 8.73 -20.97
C LEU A 110 1.92 8.71 -19.47
N ARG A 111 1.02 8.01 -18.80
CA ARG A 111 1.18 7.65 -17.40
C ARG A 111 1.16 6.14 -17.30
N CYS A 112 2.18 5.57 -16.68
CA CYS A 112 2.30 4.12 -16.54
C CYS A 112 2.29 3.76 -15.05
N GLU A 113 1.57 2.71 -14.68
CA GLU A 113 1.47 2.26 -13.30
C GLU A 113 1.57 0.73 -13.23
N LEU A 114 2.30 0.24 -12.24
CA LEU A 114 2.45 -1.18 -11.95
C LEU A 114 1.50 -1.57 -10.81
N VAL A 115 0.59 -2.52 -11.07
CA VAL A 115 -0.43 -2.93 -10.10
C VAL A 115 -0.42 -4.45 -9.93
N PRO A 116 -0.13 -4.99 -8.73
CA PRO A 116 0.45 -4.31 -7.55
C PRO A 116 1.97 -4.09 -7.68
N LEU A 117 2.52 -3.11 -6.95
CA LEU A 117 3.98 -2.83 -6.94
C LEU A 117 4.80 -3.95 -6.29
N ALA A 118 4.22 -4.64 -5.31
CA ALA A 118 4.83 -5.78 -4.64
C ALA A 118 3.99 -7.04 -4.88
N VAL A 119 4.60 -8.06 -5.46
CA VAL A 119 3.94 -9.35 -5.73
C VAL A 119 4.59 -10.44 -4.90
N ARG A 120 3.78 -11.38 -4.40
CA ARG A 120 4.27 -12.52 -3.60
C ARG A 120 4.00 -13.83 -4.32
N GLY A 121 5.02 -14.67 -4.45
CA GLY A 121 4.90 -15.95 -5.14
C GLY A 121 6.07 -16.90 -4.85
N ARG A 122 5.80 -18.20 -4.77
CA ARG A 122 6.84 -19.22 -4.60
C ARG A 122 7.54 -19.55 -5.93
N TRP A 123 6.74 -19.79 -6.97
CA TRP A 123 7.21 -20.20 -8.30
C TRP A 123 6.81 -19.24 -9.42
N ARG A 124 5.75 -18.47 -9.21
CA ARG A 124 5.24 -17.49 -10.16
C ARG A 124 4.44 -16.45 -9.40
N ALA A 125 4.46 -15.20 -9.86
CA ALA A 125 3.46 -14.22 -9.49
C ALA A 125 2.93 -13.49 -10.73
N LYS A 126 1.75 -12.89 -10.57
CA LYS A 126 1.10 -12.09 -11.60
C LYS A 126 1.07 -10.64 -11.13
N ALA A 127 1.43 -9.73 -12.02
CA ALA A 127 1.15 -8.31 -11.90
C ALA A 127 0.48 -7.84 -13.20
N ALA A 128 0.00 -6.61 -13.21
CA ALA A 128 -0.47 -5.94 -14.41
C ALA A 128 0.17 -4.56 -14.50
N VAL A 129 0.29 -4.07 -15.72
CA VAL A 129 0.75 -2.71 -16.00
C VAL A 129 -0.39 -1.99 -16.68
N ALA A 130 -0.78 -0.86 -16.10
CA ALA A 130 -1.70 0.08 -16.70
C ALA A 130 -0.89 1.14 -17.45
N VAL A 131 -1.25 1.38 -18.71
CA VAL A 131 -0.67 2.42 -19.56
C VAL A 131 -1.79 3.35 -19.97
N ASP A 132 -1.85 4.52 -19.35
CA ASP A 132 -2.84 5.55 -19.63
C ASP A 132 -2.29 6.51 -20.69
N ASN A 133 -3.02 6.62 -21.81
CA ASN A 133 -2.73 7.61 -22.84
C ASN A 133 -3.50 8.90 -22.56
N LEU A 134 -2.79 9.89 -22.03
CA LEU A 134 -3.29 11.25 -21.78
C LEU A 134 -3.13 12.16 -23.02
N GLY A 135 -2.48 11.65 -24.08
CA GLY A 135 -2.34 12.31 -25.37
C GLY A 135 -3.62 12.32 -26.21
N ASN A 136 -3.58 13.06 -27.31
CA ASN A 136 -4.68 13.18 -28.28
C ASN A 136 -4.54 12.30 -29.53
N GLN A 137 -3.56 11.41 -29.57
CA GLN A 137 -3.36 10.44 -30.66
C GLN A 137 -3.14 9.03 -30.10
N PRO A 138 -3.45 7.96 -30.87
CA PRO A 138 -3.14 6.60 -30.46
C PRO A 138 -1.63 6.42 -30.22
N LEU A 139 -1.27 5.86 -29.07
CA LEU A 139 0.12 5.59 -28.70
C LEU A 139 0.36 4.09 -28.61
N THR A 140 1.41 3.62 -29.28
CA THR A 140 1.90 2.25 -29.17
C THR A 140 3.07 2.22 -28.21
N VAL A 141 3.01 1.35 -27.22
CA VAL A 141 4.10 1.10 -26.27
C VAL A 141 4.57 -0.36 -26.38
N SER A 142 5.88 -0.56 -26.28
CA SER A 142 6.48 -1.87 -26.06
C SER A 142 6.89 -2.01 -24.60
N LEU A 143 6.69 -3.20 -24.07
CA LEU A 143 6.94 -3.56 -22.68
C LEU A 143 8.06 -4.59 -22.67
N SER A 144 9.07 -4.37 -21.86
CA SER A 144 10.14 -5.35 -21.64
C SER A 144 10.53 -5.38 -20.17
N GLY A 145 10.68 -6.58 -19.63
CA GLY A 145 11.30 -6.75 -18.32
C GLY A 145 12.80 -6.53 -18.45
N ARG A 146 13.37 -5.61 -17.67
CA ARG A 146 14.82 -5.49 -17.54
C ARG A 146 15.27 -6.60 -16.59
N GLU A 147 16.03 -7.55 -17.13
CA GLU A 147 16.55 -8.71 -16.41
C GLU A 147 17.57 -8.24 -15.36
N ASN A 148 17.21 -8.34 -14.07
CA ASN A 148 18.13 -8.08 -12.96
C ASN A 148 18.99 -9.35 -12.72
N GLY A 149 19.70 -9.79 -13.76
CA GLY A 149 20.47 -11.05 -13.79
C GLY A 149 19.62 -12.31 -13.68
N ASP A 150 20.25 -13.46 -13.42
CA ASP A 150 19.63 -14.80 -13.31
C ASP A 150 18.62 -14.95 -12.14
N ALA A 151 18.31 -13.87 -11.41
CA ALA A 151 17.45 -13.92 -10.23
C ALA A 151 15.95 -13.96 -10.60
N LEU A 152 15.53 -13.29 -11.67
CA LEU A 152 14.11 -13.11 -12.00
C LEU A 152 13.86 -12.92 -13.50
N THR A 153 12.89 -13.66 -14.04
CA THR A 153 12.35 -13.49 -15.39
C THR A 153 11.02 -12.74 -15.31
N VAL A 154 10.90 -11.62 -16.03
CA VAL A 154 9.69 -10.79 -16.11
C VAL A 154 9.19 -10.76 -17.55
N GLU A 155 8.08 -11.45 -17.81
CA GLU A 155 7.49 -11.59 -19.14
C GLU A 155 6.17 -10.80 -19.23
N PRO A 156 6.11 -9.72 -20.03
CA PRO A 156 4.86 -9.04 -20.35
C PRO A 156 4.08 -9.76 -21.46
N GLU A 157 2.77 -9.92 -21.24
CA GLU A 157 1.83 -10.54 -22.16
C GLU A 157 0.57 -9.65 -22.29
N PRO A 158 0.35 -8.99 -23.45
CA PRO A 158 1.24 -8.93 -24.63
C PRO A 158 2.46 -8.02 -24.42
N THR A 159 3.51 -8.22 -25.25
CA THR A 159 4.76 -7.42 -25.22
C THR A 159 4.60 -6.03 -25.84
N SER A 160 3.52 -5.77 -26.57
CA SER A 160 3.17 -4.44 -27.06
C SER A 160 1.67 -4.22 -26.93
N VAL A 161 1.29 -2.99 -26.57
CA VAL A 161 -0.10 -2.57 -26.47
C VAL A 161 -0.29 -1.21 -27.13
N GLN A 162 -1.47 -1.00 -27.71
CA GLN A 162 -1.88 0.29 -28.26
C GLN A 162 -2.95 0.89 -27.35
N ALA A 163 -2.73 2.12 -26.91
CA ALA A 163 -3.68 2.89 -26.12
C ALA A 163 -4.29 4.00 -26.97
N ALA A 164 -5.61 4.01 -27.10
CA ALA A 164 -6.34 5.10 -27.76
C ALA A 164 -6.28 6.39 -26.92
N PRO A 165 -6.50 7.59 -27.52
CA PRO A 165 -6.54 8.85 -26.79
C PRO A 165 -7.50 8.78 -25.59
N GLY A 166 -7.04 9.20 -24.41
CA GLY A 166 -7.85 9.23 -23.18
C GLY A 166 -8.21 7.85 -22.63
N ARG A 167 -7.56 6.77 -23.10
CA ARG A 167 -7.84 5.40 -22.67
C ARG A 167 -6.62 4.74 -22.07
N ALA A 168 -6.91 3.80 -21.17
CA ALA A 168 -5.93 2.89 -20.58
C ALA A 168 -5.80 1.62 -21.42
N ALA A 169 -4.57 1.14 -21.58
CA ALA A 169 -4.27 -0.21 -22.05
C ALA A 169 -3.61 -1.00 -20.92
N PHE A 170 -3.91 -2.30 -20.86
CA PHE A 170 -3.39 -3.19 -19.81
C PHE A 170 -2.57 -4.30 -20.43
N ALA A 171 -1.47 -4.65 -19.76
CA ALA A 171 -0.69 -5.85 -20.07
C ALA A 171 -0.45 -6.63 -18.78
N ASN A 172 -0.60 -7.95 -18.86
CA ASN A 172 -0.31 -8.83 -17.73
C ASN A 172 1.20 -9.10 -17.68
N LEU A 173 1.74 -9.23 -16.47
CA LEU A 173 3.12 -9.62 -16.23
C LEU A 173 3.15 -10.99 -15.57
N SER A 174 3.89 -11.93 -16.16
CA SER A 174 4.26 -13.19 -15.55
C SER A 174 5.69 -13.07 -15.00
N ILE A 175 5.81 -13.12 -13.67
CA ILE A 175 7.08 -12.99 -12.97
C ILE A 175 7.48 -14.36 -12.43
N ARG A 176 8.69 -14.84 -12.73
CA ARG A 176 9.22 -16.14 -12.29
C ARG A 176 10.62 -15.98 -11.68
N PRO A 177 10.90 -16.58 -10.51
CA PRO A 177 12.24 -16.58 -9.95
C PRO A 177 13.14 -17.55 -10.73
N GLY A 178 14.39 -17.16 -10.97
CA GLY A 178 15.37 -18.02 -11.66
C GLY A 178 15.86 -19.18 -10.80
N THR A 179 15.86 -19.03 -9.46
CA THR A 179 16.16 -20.12 -8.52
C THR A 179 15.05 -20.26 -7.47
N VAL A 180 14.74 -21.52 -7.11
CA VAL A 180 13.74 -21.82 -6.07
C VAL A 180 14.41 -21.77 -4.70
N SER A 181 13.93 -20.90 -3.80
CA SER A 181 14.38 -20.88 -2.41
C SER A 181 13.72 -22.01 -1.61
N TRP A 182 14.46 -23.10 -1.41
CA TRP A 182 13.95 -24.29 -0.71
C TRP A 182 13.87 -24.13 0.81
N VAL A 183 14.91 -23.53 1.40
CA VAL A 183 15.07 -23.43 2.86
C VAL A 183 15.40 -22.00 3.24
N GLY A 184 14.63 -21.42 4.16
CA GLY A 184 14.93 -20.07 4.66
C GLY A 184 13.69 -19.22 4.93
N GLY A 185 13.92 -17.91 4.90
CA GLY A 185 12.90 -16.89 5.09
C GLY A 185 12.28 -16.42 3.77
N THR A 186 11.90 -15.15 3.73
CA THR A 186 11.37 -14.51 2.53
C THR A 186 12.49 -13.72 1.84
N SER A 187 12.74 -14.00 0.55
CA SER A 187 13.70 -13.27 -0.28
C SER A 187 12.97 -12.23 -1.13
N LYS A 188 13.52 -11.01 -1.21
CA LYS A 188 12.98 -9.93 -2.05
C LYS A 188 13.86 -9.77 -3.30
N HIS A 189 13.23 -9.78 -4.46
CA HIS A 189 13.88 -9.61 -5.76
C HIS A 189 13.28 -8.37 -6.43
N PRO A 190 13.97 -7.22 -6.42
CA PRO A 190 13.51 -6.04 -7.15
C PRO A 190 13.55 -6.32 -8.65
N PHE A 191 12.61 -5.75 -9.40
CA PHE A 191 12.57 -5.83 -10.85
C PHE A 191 12.18 -4.50 -11.45
N THR A 192 12.66 -4.26 -12.68
CA THR A 192 12.33 -3.07 -13.44
C THR A 192 11.65 -3.48 -14.74
N LEU A 193 10.52 -2.87 -15.04
CA LEU A 193 9.85 -2.98 -16.33
C LEU A 193 10.10 -1.70 -17.12
N SER A 194 10.66 -1.81 -18.31
CA SER A 194 10.77 -0.70 -19.25
C SER A 194 9.54 -0.63 -20.15
N VAL A 195 8.87 0.53 -20.11
CA VAL A 195 7.79 0.89 -21.03
C VAL A 195 8.36 1.87 -22.05
N GLN A 196 8.56 1.40 -23.29
CA GLN A 196 9.09 2.22 -24.37
C GLN A 196 7.94 2.68 -25.27
N ARG A 197 7.74 4.00 -25.37
CA ARG A 197 6.83 4.58 -26.35
C ARG A 197 7.47 4.61 -27.73
N ALA A 198 6.73 4.22 -28.75
CA ALA A 198 7.17 4.40 -30.14
C ALA A 198 7.48 5.89 -30.42
N GLY A 199 8.67 6.17 -30.96
CA GLY A 199 9.13 7.53 -31.26
C GLY A 199 9.68 8.33 -30.07
N ALA A 200 9.73 7.76 -28.86
CA ALA A 200 10.53 8.31 -27.75
C ALA A 200 11.86 7.55 -27.64
N PRO A 201 13.00 8.23 -27.43
CA PRO A 201 14.27 7.55 -27.20
C PRO A 201 14.37 6.96 -25.78
N GLU A 202 13.76 7.59 -24.78
CA GLU A 202 13.88 7.19 -23.38
C GLU A 202 12.71 6.29 -22.92
N PRO A 203 12.98 5.10 -22.36
CA PRO A 203 11.96 4.27 -21.73
C PRO A 203 11.51 4.87 -20.39
N THR A 204 10.22 4.68 -20.07
CA THR A 204 9.70 4.90 -18.72
C THR A 204 9.93 3.63 -17.89
N GLU A 205 10.70 3.73 -16.81
CA GLU A 205 10.98 2.60 -15.92
C GLU A 205 9.97 2.50 -14.77
N LEU A 206 9.29 1.36 -14.67
CA LEU A 206 8.46 1.01 -13.52
C LEU A 206 9.21 0.02 -12.63
N ARG A 207 9.27 0.28 -11.33
CA ARG A 207 9.97 -0.57 -10.36
C ARG A 207 8.97 -1.31 -9.48
N GLY A 208 9.19 -2.60 -9.32
CA GLY A 208 8.41 -3.46 -8.45
C GLY A 208 9.29 -4.43 -7.67
N THR A 209 8.68 -5.12 -6.71
CA THR A 209 9.38 -6.09 -5.85
C THR A 209 8.68 -7.44 -5.86
N TYR A 210 9.40 -8.49 -6.22
CA TYR A 210 8.95 -9.86 -6.11
C TYR A 210 9.38 -10.48 -4.78
N ILE A 211 8.40 -10.90 -3.98
CA ILE A 211 8.58 -11.47 -2.66
C ILE A 211 8.46 -12.99 -2.76
N GLN A 212 9.59 -13.69 -2.64
CA GLN A 212 9.70 -15.14 -2.73
C GLN A 212 9.74 -15.77 -1.32
N PRO A 213 8.64 -16.36 -0.82
CA PRO A 213 8.71 -17.14 0.40
C PRO A 213 9.39 -18.49 0.12
N SER A 214 10.25 -18.92 1.04
CA SER A 214 10.86 -20.24 0.97
C SER A 214 9.80 -21.35 1.09
N VAL A 215 10.07 -22.50 0.47
CA VAL A 215 9.15 -23.65 0.45
C VAL A 215 9.03 -24.30 1.83
N LEU A 216 10.15 -24.50 2.53
CA LEU A 216 10.21 -25.15 3.84
C LEU A 216 10.80 -24.20 4.90
N PRO A 217 10.10 -23.96 6.02
CA PRO A 217 10.67 -23.30 7.19
C PRO A 217 11.86 -24.08 7.75
N ARG A 218 12.85 -23.40 8.32
CA ARG A 218 14.05 -24.04 8.89
C ARG A 218 13.74 -25.08 9.99
N TRP A 219 12.64 -24.90 10.74
CA TRP A 219 12.22 -25.86 11.79
C TRP A 219 11.81 -27.22 11.22
N VAL A 220 11.27 -27.27 9.99
CA VAL A 220 10.91 -28.53 9.35
C VAL A 220 12.15 -29.38 9.11
N MET A 221 13.28 -28.77 8.74
CA MET A 221 14.56 -29.47 8.62
C MET A 221 15.03 -30.06 9.95
N ALA A 222 14.82 -29.34 11.06
CA ALA A 222 15.15 -29.83 12.40
C ALA A 222 14.23 -30.98 12.86
N VAL A 223 12.94 -30.93 12.53
CA VAL A 223 12.00 -32.02 12.82
C VAL A 223 12.32 -33.24 11.96
N CYS A 224 12.59 -33.05 10.66
CA CYS A 224 13.00 -34.13 9.77
C CYS A 224 14.32 -34.78 10.21
N SER A 225 15.31 -34.00 10.67
CA SER A 225 16.55 -34.58 11.20
C SER A 225 16.32 -35.34 12.50
N LEU A 226 15.48 -34.84 13.40
CA LEU A 226 15.11 -35.54 14.63
C LEU A 226 14.36 -36.86 14.33
N LEU A 227 13.42 -36.83 13.39
CA LEU A 227 12.70 -38.02 12.93
C LEU A 227 13.66 -39.03 12.28
N LEU A 228 14.64 -38.58 11.50
CA LEU A 228 15.67 -39.44 10.92
C LEU A 228 16.50 -40.12 12.02
N VAL A 229 16.95 -39.36 13.03
CA VAL A 229 17.68 -39.90 14.18
C VAL A 229 16.83 -40.90 14.97
N ALA A 230 15.56 -40.58 15.22
CA ALA A 230 14.63 -41.47 15.91
C ALA A 230 14.38 -42.75 15.11
N ALA A 231 14.24 -42.67 13.79
CA ALA A 231 14.09 -43.83 12.91
C ALA A 231 15.35 -44.70 12.92
N LEU A 232 16.55 -44.11 12.86
CA LEU A 232 17.82 -44.84 12.96
C LEU A 232 17.97 -45.51 14.33
N ALA A 233 17.60 -44.84 15.41
CA ALA A 233 17.60 -45.40 16.76
C ALA A 233 16.60 -46.55 16.90
N PHE A 234 15.39 -46.41 16.34
CA PHE A 234 14.38 -47.47 16.30
C PHE A 234 14.88 -48.69 15.54
N VAL A 235 15.48 -48.52 14.37
CA VAL A 235 16.09 -49.61 13.59
C VAL A 235 17.22 -50.29 14.38
N ALA A 236 18.09 -49.53 15.04
CA ALA A 236 19.17 -50.08 15.86
C ALA A 236 18.63 -50.89 17.07
N LEU A 237 17.58 -50.38 17.73
CA LEU A 237 16.89 -51.09 18.82
C LEU A 237 16.20 -52.36 18.31
N TRP A 238 15.58 -52.30 17.13
CA TRP A 238 14.93 -53.45 16.51
C TRP A 238 15.92 -54.59 16.21
N PHE A 239 17.09 -54.27 15.66
CA PHE A 239 18.13 -55.28 15.40
C PHE A 239 18.84 -55.79 16.68
N LYS A 240 18.87 -55.00 17.76
CA LYS A 240 19.40 -55.45 19.07
C LYS A 240 18.41 -56.26 19.88
N ALA A 241 17.11 -56.02 19.72
CA ALA A 241 16.06 -56.83 20.28
C ALA A 241 15.89 -58.09 19.44
N ALA A 242 16.82 -59.05 19.56
CA ALA A 242 16.57 -60.41 19.12
C ALA A 242 15.31 -60.90 19.85
N PRO A 243 14.21 -61.22 19.16
CA PRO A 243 13.04 -61.78 19.83
C PRO A 243 13.45 -63.17 20.29
N THR A 244 13.68 -63.34 21.59
CA THR A 244 13.61 -64.66 22.21
C THR A 244 12.16 -65.11 22.13
N VAL A 245 11.82 -65.69 20.98
CA VAL A 245 10.64 -66.53 20.83
C VAL A 245 10.81 -67.71 21.77
N LEU A 246 10.40 -67.54 23.03
CA LEU A 246 10.13 -68.65 23.93
C LEU A 246 8.99 -69.42 23.30
N THR A 247 9.36 -70.47 22.57
CA THR A 247 8.46 -71.46 22.04
C THR A 247 7.68 -72.06 23.20
N SER A 248 6.46 -71.60 23.42
CA SER A 248 5.48 -72.42 24.15
C SER A 248 5.04 -73.56 23.24
N ALA A 249 5.98 -74.46 22.92
CA ALA A 249 5.69 -75.76 22.34
C ALA A 249 5.12 -76.63 23.46
N LYS A 250 3.79 -76.55 23.65
CA LYS A 250 3.07 -77.48 24.52
C LYS A 250 2.95 -78.80 23.77
N GLU A 251 3.86 -79.72 24.09
CA GLU A 251 3.82 -81.08 23.60
C GLU A 251 2.54 -81.76 24.11
N LYS A 252 1.79 -82.32 23.17
CA LYS A 252 0.49 -82.95 23.34
C LYS A 252 0.70 -84.32 24.00
N PRO A 253 0.14 -84.62 25.19
CA PRO A 253 0.35 -85.91 25.82
C PRO A 253 -0.51 -87.00 25.15
N ALA A 254 0.12 -88.14 24.82
CA ALA A 254 -0.56 -89.39 24.55
C ALA A 254 -0.87 -90.12 25.88
N PRO A 255 -2.01 -90.83 26.00
CA PRO A 255 -2.53 -91.32 27.27
C PRO A 255 -2.14 -92.78 27.56
N ALA A 256 -1.86 -93.08 28.84
CA ALA A 256 -2.03 -94.35 29.57
C ALA A 256 -0.97 -94.38 30.70
N GLY A 257 -1.25 -94.68 31.96
CA GLY A 257 -2.47 -95.07 32.64
C GLY A 257 -2.13 -95.32 34.11
N SER A 258 -3.13 -95.13 34.97
CA SER A 258 -3.29 -95.77 36.29
C SER A 258 -2.27 -95.45 37.39
N LYS A 259 -2.68 -94.60 38.34
CA LYS A 259 -3.27 -95.04 39.63
C LYS A 259 -3.77 -93.82 40.45
N LEU A 260 -5.05 -93.88 40.83
CA LEU A 260 -5.70 -93.19 41.97
C LEU A 260 -5.75 -94.22 43.13
N PRO A 261 -6.15 -93.88 44.38
CA PRO A 261 -6.47 -92.57 44.98
C PRO A 261 -5.98 -92.42 46.46
N GLN A 262 -6.44 -91.32 47.10
CA GLN A 262 -6.62 -91.08 48.56
C GLN A 262 -5.49 -90.31 49.27
N GLU A 263 -5.72 -89.29 50.10
CA GLU A 263 -6.96 -88.76 50.72
C GLU A 263 -6.72 -87.37 51.32
N GLY A 264 -7.77 -86.52 51.33
CA GLY A 264 -8.00 -85.44 52.31
C GLY A 264 -7.17 -84.16 52.12
N LYS A 265 -7.69 -82.94 52.28
CA LYS A 265 -8.94 -82.43 52.86
C LYS A 265 -8.95 -80.92 52.58
N LYS A 266 -10.08 -80.35 52.19
CA LYS A 266 -10.40 -78.90 52.27
C LYS A 266 -11.70 -78.81 53.07
N PRO A 267 -11.91 -77.82 53.96
CA PRO A 267 -12.49 -76.52 53.54
C PRO A 267 -12.01 -75.29 54.38
N ASP A 268 -11.67 -74.16 53.76
CA ASP A 268 -12.44 -72.88 53.73
C ASP A 268 -12.22 -71.97 54.99
N PRO A 269 -12.77 -70.74 55.10
CA PRO A 269 -12.21 -69.49 54.58
C PRO A 269 -12.15 -68.36 55.64
N ALA A 270 -11.85 -67.12 55.21
CA ALA A 270 -11.89 -65.84 55.95
C ALA A 270 -10.65 -65.58 56.86
N ALA A 271 -10.19 -64.37 57.11
CA ALA A 271 -10.75 -63.02 56.98
C ALA A 271 -9.61 -61.99 56.87
N SER A 272 -9.91 -60.81 56.31
CA SER A 272 -9.20 -59.55 56.62
C SER A 272 -9.64 -59.06 58.02
N PRO A 273 -8.81 -58.33 58.77
CA PRO A 273 -8.82 -56.88 58.61
C PRO A 273 -7.49 -56.15 58.86
N SER A 274 -7.45 -54.93 58.33
CA SER A 274 -6.81 -53.69 58.82
C SER A 274 -5.68 -53.79 59.84
N ASP A 275 -4.56 -53.15 59.50
CA ASP A 275 -4.16 -51.96 60.25
C ASP A 275 -3.30 -51.01 59.40
N LYS A 276 -3.73 -49.75 59.38
CA LYS A 276 -2.99 -48.57 58.94
C LYS A 276 -2.51 -47.91 60.22
N PRO A 277 -1.29 -47.37 60.27
CA PRO A 277 -1.24 -45.94 60.58
C PRO A 277 -0.52 -45.13 59.52
N SER A 278 -1.18 -44.03 59.14
CA SER A 278 -0.59 -42.88 58.48
C SER A 278 0.52 -42.28 59.33
N GLU A 279 1.67 -42.02 58.73
CA GLU A 279 2.62 -41.02 59.22
C GLU A 279 2.41 -39.70 58.47
N LYS A 280 2.41 -38.64 59.27
CA LYS A 280 2.13 -37.23 58.96
C LYS A 280 3.43 -36.57 58.42
N PRO A 281 3.35 -35.44 57.69
CA PRO A 281 4.50 -34.85 56.99
C PRO A 281 5.38 -33.99 57.92
N PRO A 282 6.72 -33.97 57.73
CA PRO A 282 7.61 -32.95 58.25
C PRO A 282 7.76 -31.75 57.27
N PRO A 283 8.30 -30.60 57.73
CA PRO A 283 7.64 -29.30 57.57
C PRO A 283 8.25 -28.39 56.49
N ALA A 284 7.47 -27.36 56.17
CA ALA A 284 7.86 -26.21 55.37
C ALA A 284 9.15 -25.53 55.90
N PRO A 285 10.10 -25.16 55.02
CA PRO A 285 11.16 -24.22 55.34
C PRO A 285 10.64 -22.77 55.42
N PRO A 286 11.23 -21.92 56.28
CA PRO A 286 10.81 -20.55 56.54
C PRO A 286 11.13 -19.58 55.38
N PRO A 287 10.50 -18.39 55.36
CA PRO A 287 10.59 -17.43 54.26
C PRO A 287 12.00 -16.80 54.18
N PRO A 288 12.48 -16.46 52.96
CA PRO A 288 13.71 -15.68 52.82
C PRO A 288 13.51 -14.23 53.33
N PRO A 289 14.56 -13.59 53.86
CA PRO A 289 14.51 -12.26 54.46
C PRO A 289 14.29 -11.14 53.42
N PRO A 290 13.85 -9.94 53.85
CA PRO A 290 13.59 -8.78 52.98
C PRO A 290 14.85 -8.25 52.29
N PRO A 291 14.68 -7.44 51.22
CA PRO A 291 15.69 -7.20 50.20
C PRO A 291 16.84 -6.33 50.69
N GLU A 292 18.07 -6.68 50.27
CA GLU A 292 19.20 -5.76 50.32
C GLU A 292 18.96 -4.62 49.33
N GLU A 293 18.89 -3.41 49.88
CA GLU A 293 18.96 -2.13 49.17
C GLU A 293 20.23 -2.08 48.31
N LYS A 294 20.04 -2.29 47.00
CA LYS A 294 20.89 -1.63 46.02
C LYS A 294 20.35 -0.22 45.84
N LYS A 295 21.22 0.76 46.05
CA LYS A 295 20.99 2.17 45.69
C LYS A 295 20.43 2.27 44.26
N PRO A 296 19.51 3.22 44.03
CA PRO A 296 18.75 3.31 42.80
C PRO A 296 19.70 3.54 41.63
N GLU A 297 19.86 2.50 40.81
CA GLU A 297 20.25 2.70 39.42
C GLU A 297 18.96 3.19 38.77
N GLU A 298 18.91 4.49 38.46
CA GLU A 298 17.73 5.18 37.92
C GLU A 298 17.03 4.28 36.88
N GLU A 299 15.85 3.76 37.22
CA GLU A 299 14.95 3.18 36.24
C GLU A 299 14.63 4.29 35.26
N GLY A 300 15.36 4.31 34.15
CA GLY A 300 15.01 5.09 32.99
C GLY A 300 13.57 4.77 32.60
N PRO A 301 12.86 5.73 31.98
CA PRO A 301 11.43 5.61 31.73
C PRO A 301 11.07 4.31 31.01
N LYS A 302 9.99 3.65 31.46
CA LYS A 302 9.47 2.40 30.88
C LYS A 302 9.06 2.63 29.42
N ALA A 303 9.89 2.18 28.50
CA ALA A 303 9.64 2.31 27.07
C ALA A 303 8.55 1.35 26.59
N GLN A 304 7.67 1.85 25.73
CA GLN A 304 6.54 1.12 25.15
C GLN A 304 6.66 1.09 23.62
N THR A 305 6.01 0.12 23.01
CA THR A 305 5.84 0.04 21.55
C THR A 305 4.42 0.40 21.18
N ILE A 306 4.26 1.14 20.08
CA ILE A 306 2.95 1.53 19.54
C ILE A 306 2.82 0.82 18.20
N ARG A 307 1.91 -0.14 18.11
CA ARG A 307 1.79 -1.04 16.95
C ARG A 307 0.42 -0.89 16.30
N SER A 308 0.37 -0.65 15.00
CA SER A 308 -0.87 -0.58 14.22
C SER A 308 -1.59 -1.93 14.17
N ASN A 309 -2.88 -1.95 13.82
CA ASN A 309 -3.63 -3.20 13.64
C ASN A 309 -3.52 -3.78 12.22
N ILE A 310 -3.33 -2.92 11.21
CA ILE A 310 -3.37 -3.33 9.80
C ILE A 310 -2.12 -4.13 9.36
N ASN A 311 -2.29 -5.07 8.42
CA ASN A 311 -1.20 -5.78 7.72
C ASN A 311 -0.11 -6.42 8.60
N GLY A 312 -0.49 -6.97 9.74
CA GLY A 312 0.44 -7.64 10.66
C GLY A 312 1.09 -6.70 11.67
N GLY A 313 0.61 -5.46 11.76
CA GLY A 313 0.88 -4.48 12.80
C GLY A 313 2.27 -3.87 12.75
N TRP A 314 2.40 -2.79 12.00
CA TRP A 314 3.66 -2.05 11.89
C TRP A 314 3.84 -1.15 13.10
N TYR A 315 5.09 -0.97 13.53
CA TYR A 315 5.40 -0.09 14.65
C TYR A 315 5.44 1.36 14.18
N LEU A 316 4.88 2.25 15.00
CA LEU A 316 5.16 3.67 14.92
C LEU A 316 6.64 3.88 15.26
N GLN A 317 7.38 4.55 14.38
CA GLN A 317 8.82 4.69 14.53
C GLN A 317 9.34 6.02 13.99
N ALA A 318 10.44 6.49 14.56
CA ALA A 318 11.21 7.63 14.04
C ALA A 318 12.03 7.21 12.80
N ASN A 319 11.92 7.94 11.68
CA ASN A 319 12.63 7.63 10.43
C ASN A 319 14.00 8.33 10.36
N GLY A 320 15.02 7.61 9.89
CA GLY A 320 16.37 8.13 9.59
C GLY A 320 17.22 8.40 10.83
N GLY A 321 18.40 7.79 10.93
CA GLY A 321 19.33 7.92 12.08
C GLY A 321 19.88 9.32 12.39
N SER A 322 19.32 10.39 11.84
CA SER A 322 19.53 11.77 12.28
C SER A 322 18.30 12.24 13.05
N GLN A 323 18.51 12.45 14.34
CA GLN A 323 17.51 12.86 15.33
C GLN A 323 17.55 14.38 15.47
N VAL A 324 16.96 15.07 14.50
CA VAL A 324 16.86 16.54 14.49
C VAL A 324 15.40 16.93 14.40
N ASP A 325 15.09 18.16 14.79
CA ASP A 325 13.74 18.71 14.65
C ASP A 325 13.23 18.58 13.21
N GLY A 326 12.02 18.03 13.05
CA GLY A 326 11.40 17.73 11.76
C GLY A 326 11.64 16.31 11.25
N THR A 327 12.26 15.44 12.04
CA THR A 327 12.37 14.02 11.71
C THR A 327 10.98 13.39 11.57
N GLN A 328 10.70 12.80 10.41
CA GLN A 328 9.40 12.17 10.16
C GLN A 328 9.19 10.92 11.02
N ILE A 329 7.96 10.73 11.49
CA ILE A 329 7.53 9.50 12.18
C ILE A 329 6.77 8.67 11.16
N GLY A 330 7.07 7.39 10.96
CA GLY A 330 6.37 6.57 9.96
C GLY A 330 6.15 5.13 10.40
N GLN A 331 5.68 4.31 9.46
CA GLN A 331 5.43 2.89 9.63
C GLN A 331 5.89 2.13 8.38
N ASN A 332 7.04 1.46 8.44
CA ASN A 332 7.56 0.69 7.30
C ASN A 332 8.24 -0.63 7.76
N PRO A 333 7.78 -1.80 7.26
CA PRO A 333 8.36 -3.10 7.61
C PRO A 333 9.80 -3.33 7.09
N GLU A 334 10.28 -2.53 6.13
CA GLU A 334 11.65 -2.65 5.60
C GLU A 334 12.70 -2.11 6.58
N TRP A 335 12.31 -1.10 7.37
CA TRP A 335 13.14 -0.51 8.41
C TRP A 335 13.23 -1.38 9.67
N THR A 336 12.41 -2.42 9.74
CA THR A 336 12.47 -3.47 10.77
C THR A 336 13.54 -4.53 10.48
N GLY A 337 14.18 -4.46 9.30
CA GLY A 337 14.95 -5.55 8.69
C GLY A 337 16.27 -5.95 9.36
N ASP A 338 16.92 -5.05 10.10
CA ASP A 338 18.17 -5.36 10.83
C ASP A 338 18.22 -4.77 12.26
N GLN A 339 17.17 -4.07 12.72
CA GLN A 339 17.17 -3.27 13.96
C GLN A 339 15.77 -3.22 14.64
N PHE A 340 15.39 -4.21 15.44
CA PHE A 340 14.50 -3.89 16.57
C PHE A 340 15.36 -3.02 17.51
N GLY A 341 15.07 -1.72 17.59
CA GLY A 341 15.95 -0.75 18.22
C GLY A 341 15.20 0.50 18.71
N ARG A 342 15.92 1.40 19.38
CA ARG A 342 15.34 2.55 20.12
C ARG A 342 14.38 3.44 19.31
N ASN A 343 14.42 3.40 17.98
CA ASN A 343 13.52 4.19 17.10
C ASN A 343 12.05 3.75 17.16
N GLN A 344 11.75 2.56 17.68
CA GLN A 344 10.38 2.02 17.83
C GLN A 344 9.86 2.14 19.26
N TRP A 345 10.70 2.64 20.16
CA TRP A 345 10.44 2.72 21.58
C TRP A 345 10.00 4.13 21.92
N TRP A 346 8.89 4.22 22.63
CA TRP A 346 8.24 5.45 23.00
C TRP A 346 8.10 5.52 24.50
N ILE A 347 8.42 6.68 25.08
CA ILE A 347 8.15 7.00 26.47
C ILE A 347 6.86 7.81 26.47
N ILE A 348 5.81 7.26 27.07
CA ILE A 348 4.51 7.93 27.17
C ILE A 348 4.45 8.69 28.51
N HIS A 349 4.51 10.01 28.44
CA HIS A 349 4.33 10.88 29.59
C HIS A 349 2.84 11.11 29.81
N HIS A 350 2.30 10.68 30.95
CA HIS A 350 0.89 10.84 31.29
C HIS A 350 0.66 12.08 32.14
N TYR A 351 -0.28 12.94 31.73
CA TYR A 351 -0.67 14.14 32.47
C TYR A 351 -2.11 14.00 32.96
N ALA A 352 -2.26 13.76 34.26
CA ALA A 352 -3.56 13.53 34.89
C ALA A 352 -4.45 14.78 34.90
N GLU A 353 -3.87 15.98 34.89
CA GLU A 353 -4.61 17.25 35.00
C GLU A 353 -5.59 17.47 33.84
N ASP A 354 -5.24 17.06 32.63
CA ASP A 354 -6.08 17.23 31.44
C ASP A 354 -6.29 15.95 30.62
N ASN A 355 -5.93 14.80 31.20
CA ASN A 355 -6.06 13.47 30.59
C ASN A 355 -5.41 13.40 29.19
N THR A 356 -4.17 13.86 29.12
CA THR A 356 -3.38 13.85 27.89
C THR A 356 -2.06 13.13 28.08
N VAL A 357 -1.40 12.84 26.97
CA VAL A 357 -0.08 12.24 26.92
C VAL A 357 0.84 12.98 25.97
N ALA A 358 2.15 12.90 26.22
CA ALA A 358 3.19 13.19 25.24
C ALA A 358 3.95 11.90 24.89
N LEU A 359 4.25 11.71 23.61
CA LEU A 359 4.95 10.52 23.10
C LEU A 359 6.39 10.91 22.79
N GLU A 360 7.31 10.67 23.73
CA GLU A 360 8.74 10.93 23.53
C GLU A 360 9.41 9.74 22.83
N SER A 361 10.28 10.00 21.86
CA SER A 361 11.05 8.94 21.20
C SER A 361 12.25 8.52 22.05
N ALA A 362 12.39 7.23 22.34
CA ALA A 362 13.56 6.71 23.06
C ALA A 362 14.84 6.74 22.20
N SER A 363 14.72 6.91 20.88
CA SER A 363 15.89 7.18 20.06
C SER A 363 16.36 8.61 20.21
N ALA A 364 15.45 9.58 20.39
CA ALA A 364 15.74 11.01 20.47
C ALA A 364 15.17 11.62 21.77
N PRO A 365 15.85 11.41 22.92
CA PRO A 365 15.38 11.95 24.21
C PRO A 365 15.17 13.47 24.16
N GLY A 366 14.06 13.93 24.73
CA GLY A 366 13.60 15.32 24.68
C GLY A 366 12.79 15.68 23.43
N SER A 367 12.69 14.80 22.43
CA SER A 367 11.85 15.01 21.25
C SER A 367 10.56 14.22 21.34
N VAL A 368 9.43 14.88 21.12
CA VAL A 368 8.08 14.29 21.19
C VAL A 368 7.42 14.25 19.82
N ALA A 369 6.48 13.33 19.64
CA ALA A 369 5.61 13.32 18.48
C ALA A 369 4.74 14.58 18.48
N GLN A 370 4.84 15.35 17.42
CA GLN A 370 4.17 16.62 17.22
C GLN A 370 3.35 16.58 15.93
N LEU A 371 2.14 17.13 15.97
CA LEU A 371 1.45 17.58 14.76
C LEU A 371 2.16 18.84 14.25
N LYS A 372 2.75 18.75 13.07
CA LYS A 372 3.44 19.87 12.44
C LYS A 372 2.43 21.01 12.19
N PRO A 373 2.73 22.25 12.65
CA PRO A 373 1.79 23.37 12.56
C PRO A 373 1.25 23.57 11.15
N ASP A 374 -0.06 23.83 11.04
CA ASP A 374 -0.77 24.10 9.78
C ASP A 374 -0.73 22.96 8.74
N THR A 375 -0.35 21.75 9.15
CA THR A 375 -0.38 20.55 8.31
C THR A 375 -1.08 19.40 9.05
N ASN A 376 -1.23 18.27 8.37
CA ASN A 376 -1.67 17.01 8.97
C ASN A 376 -0.53 16.02 9.19
N GLU A 377 0.73 16.44 9.00
CA GLU A 377 1.92 15.60 9.17
C GLU A 377 2.33 15.50 10.64
N VAL A 378 2.83 14.33 11.03
CA VAL A 378 3.33 14.07 12.38
C VAL A 378 4.84 13.82 12.32
N GLU A 379 5.57 14.61 13.10
CA GLU A 379 7.03 14.63 13.13
C GLU A 379 7.55 14.59 14.57
N LEU A 380 8.84 14.28 14.74
CA LEU A 380 9.54 14.49 15.99
C LEU A 380 10.02 15.93 16.06
N TRP A 381 9.80 16.53 17.23
CA TRP A 381 10.23 17.88 17.52
C TRP A 381 10.63 18.01 18.98
N ALA A 382 11.64 18.83 19.25
CA ALA A 382 12.09 19.12 20.60
C ALA A 382 10.96 19.70 21.47
N ALA A 383 10.71 19.08 22.61
CA ALA A 383 9.85 19.61 23.66
C ALA A 383 10.68 20.47 24.61
N ASP A 384 10.07 21.54 25.14
CA ASP A 384 10.66 22.26 26.26
C ASP A 384 10.73 21.31 27.48
N PRO A 385 11.91 21.07 28.08
CA PRO A 385 12.07 20.07 29.14
C PRO A 385 11.21 20.33 30.39
N GLU A 386 10.96 21.59 30.73
CA GLU A 386 10.13 21.94 31.89
C GLU A 386 8.64 21.80 31.55
N GLN A 387 8.24 22.12 30.32
CA GLN A 387 6.87 21.85 29.85
C GLN A 387 6.59 20.35 29.72
N LEU A 388 7.56 19.54 29.30
CA LEU A 388 7.46 18.09 29.22
C LEU A 388 7.28 17.47 30.62
N LYS A 389 7.99 17.97 31.64
CA LYS A 389 7.79 17.50 33.02
C LYS A 389 6.46 17.93 33.61
N THR A 390 6.03 19.16 33.33
CA THR A 390 4.82 19.76 33.92
C THR A 390 3.54 19.47 33.14
N GLY A 391 3.62 18.94 31.91
CA GLY A 391 2.48 18.71 31.03
C GLY A 391 1.92 19.95 30.34
N ARG A 392 2.63 21.09 30.44
CA ARG A 392 2.22 22.38 29.86
C ARG A 392 2.61 22.57 28.40
N LEU A 393 2.79 21.46 27.68
CA LEU A 393 3.13 21.45 26.26
C LEU A 393 2.00 22.08 25.40
N PRO A 394 2.33 22.63 24.23
CA PRO A 394 1.34 23.16 23.32
C PRO A 394 0.40 22.05 22.78
N PRO A 395 -0.86 22.34 22.42
CA PRO A 395 -1.83 21.32 22.02
C PRO A 395 -1.41 20.41 20.85
N HIS A 396 -0.53 20.88 19.96
CA HIS A 396 -0.07 20.08 18.83
C HIS A 396 0.98 19.02 19.23
N GLN A 397 1.63 19.15 20.40
CA GLN A 397 2.52 18.14 21.00
C GLN A 397 1.79 17.22 21.99
N LYS A 398 0.50 17.46 22.24
CA LYS A 398 -0.31 16.71 23.19
C LYS A 398 -1.28 15.79 22.47
N TRP A 399 -1.41 14.58 23.01
CA TRP A 399 -2.28 13.54 22.47
C TRP A 399 -3.21 13.03 23.57
N ARG A 400 -4.31 12.38 23.19
CA ARG A 400 -5.22 11.68 24.09
C ARG A 400 -5.31 10.24 23.65
N LEU A 401 -5.17 9.33 24.61
CA LEU A 401 -5.38 7.90 24.40
C LEU A 401 -6.85 7.60 24.68
N ALA A 402 -7.60 7.22 23.65
CA ALA A 402 -9.01 6.86 23.76
C ALA A 402 -9.19 5.37 23.51
N ASP A 403 -9.97 4.69 24.34
CA ASP A 403 -10.24 3.27 24.19
C ASP A 403 -11.03 3.00 22.89
N ALA A 404 -10.54 2.04 22.11
CA ALA A 404 -11.20 1.49 20.93
C ALA A 404 -11.59 0.02 21.19
N ALA A 405 -12.39 -0.56 20.28
CA ALA A 405 -12.83 -1.94 20.40
C ALA A 405 -11.64 -2.94 20.46
N ASP A 406 -11.85 -4.09 21.11
CA ASP A 406 -10.87 -5.19 21.23
C ASP A 406 -9.55 -4.85 21.95
N GLY A 407 -9.57 -3.95 22.93
CA GLY A 407 -8.39 -3.59 23.72
C GLY A 407 -7.35 -2.78 22.94
N ARG A 408 -7.83 -2.00 21.95
CA ARG A 408 -7.03 -1.09 21.13
C ARG A 408 -7.19 0.34 21.64
N THR A 409 -6.32 1.22 21.18
CA THR A 409 -6.27 2.61 21.59
C THR A 409 -6.15 3.51 20.37
N ARG A 410 -6.95 4.58 20.34
CA ARG A 410 -6.81 5.68 19.38
C ARG A 410 -5.99 6.79 19.99
N ILE A 411 -5.07 7.32 19.21
CA ILE A 411 -4.18 8.41 19.62
C ILE A 411 -4.70 9.67 18.94
N ILE A 412 -5.32 10.57 19.71
CA ILE A 412 -6.04 11.75 19.20
C ILE A 412 -5.21 13.00 19.49
N ASN A 413 -4.90 13.81 18.48
CA ASN A 413 -4.13 15.04 18.71
C ASN A 413 -5.00 16.13 19.34
N MET A 414 -4.46 16.86 20.32
CA MET A 414 -5.22 17.86 21.07
C MET A 414 -5.44 19.17 20.30
N ARG A 415 -4.67 19.45 19.23
CA ARG A 415 -4.83 20.64 18.40
C ARG A 415 -5.99 20.53 17.42
N ASN A 416 -6.08 19.43 16.67
CA ASN A 416 -7.06 19.26 15.58
C ASN A 416 -8.17 18.24 15.91
N GLN A 417 -8.10 17.54 17.06
CA GLN A 417 -9.03 16.48 17.46
C GLN A 417 -9.13 15.33 16.44
N GLU A 418 -8.06 15.11 15.67
CA GLU A 418 -7.96 14.04 14.68
C GLU A 418 -7.10 12.89 15.19
N CYS A 419 -7.28 11.72 14.58
CA CYS A 419 -6.65 10.48 14.96
C CYS A 419 -5.34 10.25 14.20
N LEU A 420 -4.30 9.84 14.91
CA LEU A 420 -3.05 9.38 14.32
C LEU A 420 -3.34 8.16 13.45
N THR A 421 -2.97 8.26 12.17
CA THR A 421 -3.33 7.32 11.11
C THR A 421 -2.09 6.70 10.50
N ASP A 422 -2.10 5.38 10.43
CA ASP A 422 -1.13 4.55 9.71
C ASP A 422 -1.38 4.64 8.20
N VAL A 423 -0.46 5.32 7.51
CA VAL A 423 -0.46 5.48 6.05
C VAL A 423 0.39 4.44 5.32
N GLN A 424 0.93 3.47 6.07
CA GLN A 424 1.71 2.36 5.55
C GLN A 424 2.89 2.80 4.67
N ASN A 425 3.63 3.80 5.12
CA ASN A 425 4.82 4.26 4.44
C ASN A 425 5.89 4.80 5.41
N ASP A 426 7.08 5.02 4.88
CA ASP A 426 8.22 5.68 5.55
C ASP A 426 8.24 7.20 5.33
N LYS A 427 7.20 7.79 4.75
CA LYS A 427 7.14 9.20 4.40
C LYS A 427 6.46 10.08 5.45
N GLY A 428 5.82 9.49 6.46
CA GLY A 428 5.28 10.23 7.60
C GLY A 428 3.89 9.74 8.03
N ALA A 429 3.61 9.77 9.34
CA ALA A 429 2.32 9.49 9.92
C ALA A 429 1.45 10.75 9.79
N LEU A 430 0.15 10.56 9.61
CA LEU A 430 -0.78 11.68 9.44
C LEU A 430 -1.79 11.73 10.58
N SER A 431 -2.25 12.92 10.92
CA SER A 431 -3.48 13.12 11.69
C SER A 431 -4.64 13.25 10.71
N THR A 432 -5.69 12.43 10.83
CA THR A 432 -6.89 12.54 9.99
C THR A 432 -8.15 12.33 10.82
N GLY A 433 -9.29 12.84 10.34
CA GLY A 433 -10.58 12.69 11.02
C GLY A 433 -10.80 11.29 11.61
N CYS A 434 -11.13 11.25 12.90
CA CYS A 434 -11.37 9.99 13.60
C CYS A 434 -12.60 9.30 12.99
N ALA A 435 -12.42 8.09 12.48
CA ALA A 435 -13.51 7.30 11.90
C ALA A 435 -14.35 6.61 12.99
N ASP A 436 -15.65 6.48 12.80
CA ASP A 436 -16.50 5.68 13.69
C ASP A 436 -16.28 4.16 13.46
N GLY A 437 -16.26 3.36 14.53
CA GLY A 437 -16.05 1.91 14.45
C GLY A 437 -14.60 1.47 14.20
N PRO A 438 -14.27 0.17 14.26
CA PRO A 438 -12.89 -0.31 14.16
C PRO A 438 -12.30 0.06 12.80
N TRP A 439 -11.32 0.95 12.81
CA TRP A 439 -10.62 1.41 11.62
C TRP A 439 -9.16 1.03 11.79
N ASP A 440 -8.76 -0.06 11.13
CA ASP A 440 -7.50 -0.76 11.41
C ASP A 440 -6.24 0.10 11.19
N ARG A 441 -6.39 1.28 10.57
CA ARG A 441 -5.33 2.28 10.38
C ARG A 441 -5.23 3.33 11.51
N GLN A 442 -6.25 3.49 12.34
CA GLN A 442 -6.28 4.44 13.47
C GLN A 442 -6.30 3.75 14.83
N ASP A 443 -6.47 2.43 14.84
CA ASP A 443 -6.46 1.62 16.04
C ASP A 443 -5.05 1.09 16.32
N TRP A 444 -4.48 1.50 17.44
CA TRP A 444 -3.13 1.16 17.89
C TRP A 444 -3.17 0.23 19.09
N LYS A 445 -2.22 -0.70 19.15
CA LYS A 445 -1.94 -1.52 20.32
C LYS A 445 -0.68 -0.99 20.98
N ILE A 446 -0.83 -0.49 22.20
CA ILE A 446 0.29 -0.06 23.05
C ILE A 446 0.69 -1.26 23.90
N ALA A 447 1.95 -1.65 23.84
CA ALA A 447 2.48 -2.77 24.61
C ALA A 447 3.80 -2.37 25.27
N GLU A 448 4.00 -2.84 26.50
CA GLU A 448 5.30 -2.73 27.17
C GLU A 448 6.37 -3.44 26.35
N GLY A 449 7.55 -2.82 26.22
CA GLY A 449 8.71 -3.46 25.64
C GLY A 449 9.22 -4.62 26.52
N PRO A 450 10.07 -5.52 25.99
CA PRO A 450 10.72 -6.56 26.77
C PRO A 450 11.65 -6.01 27.86
#